data_AF-A0AAE2EK85-F1
#
_entry.id   AF-A0AAE2EK85-F1
#
_cell.length_a   1.000
_cell.length_b   1.000
_cell.length_c   1.000
_cell.angle_alpha   90.00
_cell.angle_beta   90.00
_cell.angle_gamma   90.00
#
_symmetry.space_group_name_H-M   'P 1'
#
loop_
_entity.id
_entity.type
_entity.pdbx_description
1 polymer ?
#
loop_
_entity_poly.entity_id
_entity_poly.type
_entity_poly.pdbx_seq_one_letter_code
_entity_poly.pdbx_strand_id
1 'polypeptide(L)' 'MIDWFTYIKGFYEKGRWTKKQVYDVVAVGRITPEQYEEITGEPYDPNTPPSEDPSGETSGSTGSNEEVSGQEA' A
#
# COMPACT_ATOMS: atom_id res chain seq x y z
N MET A 1 4.28 0.24 -27.86
CA MET A 1 3.24 0.71 -26.92
C MET A 1 3.87 0.79 -25.55
N ILE A 2 3.40 1.69 -24.69
CA ILE A 2 3.90 1.76 -23.32
C ILE A 2 2.97 0.92 -22.45
N ASP A 3 3.54 -0.04 -21.73
CA ASP A 3 2.80 -0.89 -20.79
C ASP A 3 2.63 -0.14 -19.47
N TRP A 4 1.56 0.66 -19.40
CA TRP A 4 1.22 1.44 -18.20
C TRP A 4 1.13 0.56 -16.95
N PHE A 5 0.62 -0.66 -17.09
CA PHE A 5 0.57 -1.65 -16.02
C PHE A 5 1.93 -1.88 -15.35
N THR A 6 2.89 -2.38 -16.13
CA THR A 6 4.23 -2.72 -15.65
C THR A 6 4.96 -1.48 -15.15
N TYR A 7 4.75 -0.34 -15.81
CA TYR A 7 5.30 0.94 -15.38
C TYR A 7 4.80 1.29 -13.99
N ILE A 8 3.49 1.38 -13.78
CA ILE A 8 2.90 1.78 -12.50
C ILE A 8 3.23 0.77 -11.39
N LYS A 9 3.15 -0.54 -11.69
CA LYS A 9 3.56 -1.60 -10.76
C LYS A 9 4.98 -1.38 -10.26
N GLY A 10 5.93 -1.14 -11.16
CA GLY A 10 7.32 -0.88 -10.78
C GLY A 10 7.53 0.43 -10.00
N PHE A 11 6.66 1.43 -10.14
CA PHE A 11 6.71 2.64 -9.30
C PHE A 11 6.11 2.41 -7.92
N TYR A 12 5.02 1.65 -7.83
CA TYR A 12 4.37 1.27 -6.58
C TYR A 12 5.30 0.38 -5.74
N GLU A 13 5.93 -0.63 -6.34
CA GLU A 13 6.93 -1.49 -5.68
C GLU A 13 8.16 -0.71 -5.20
N LYS A 14 8.54 0.37 -5.90
CA LYS A 14 9.63 1.26 -5.49
C LYS A 14 9.20 2.29 -4.43
N GLY A 15 7.95 2.28 -3.99
CA GLY A 15 7.38 3.24 -3.05
C GLY A 15 7.35 4.67 -3.60
N ARG A 16 7.49 4.85 -4.92
CA ARG A 16 7.39 6.17 -5.56
C ARG A 16 5.95 6.59 -5.80
N TRP A 17 5.05 5.62 -5.86
CA TRP A 17 3.64 5.84 -6.13
C TRP A 17 2.77 5.37 -4.96
N THR A 18 1.78 6.19 -4.61
CA THR A 18 0.74 5.82 -3.64
C THR A 18 -0.49 5.24 -4.34
N LYS A 19 -1.35 4.56 -3.58
CA LYS A 19 -2.60 3.99 -4.09
C LYS A 19 -3.46 5.04 -4.80
N LYS A 20 -3.50 6.28 -4.28
CA LYS A 20 -4.20 7.39 -4.92
C LYS A 20 -3.67 7.73 -6.31
N GLN A 21 -2.36 7.66 -6.53
CA GLN A 21 -1.81 7.89 -7.86
C GLN A 21 -2.21 6.77 -8.81
N VAL A 22 -2.18 5.51 -8.38
CA VAL A 22 -2.68 4.37 -9.18
C VAL A 22 -4.17 4.57 -9.51
N TYR A 23 -4.96 5.01 -8.52
CA TYR A 23 -6.39 5.31 -8.67
C TYR A 23 -6.68 6.39 -9.72
N ASP A 24 -5.95 7.50 -9.68
CA ASP A 24 -6.09 8.60 -10.64
C ASP A 24 -5.84 8.11 -12.08
N VAL A 25 -4.88 7.20 -12.24
CA VAL A 25 -4.53 6.65 -13.55
C VAL A 25 -5.58 5.67 -14.10
N VAL A 26 -6.30 4.98 -13.22
CA VAL A 26 -7.53 4.23 -13.60
C VAL A 26 -8.62 5.20 -14.04
N ALA A 27 -8.83 6.29 -13.30
CA ALA A 27 -9.86 7.29 -13.61
C ALA A 27 -9.60 7.97 -14.97
N VAL A 28 -8.32 8.16 -15.33
CA VAL A 28 -7.89 8.66 -16.65
C VAL A 28 -7.94 7.57 -17.74
N GLY A 29 -8.17 6.31 -17.36
CA GLY A 29 -8.31 5.18 -18.27
C GLY A 29 -6.99 4.68 -18.86
N ARG A 30 -5.86 4.81 -18.15
CA ARG A 30 -4.58 4.23 -18.63
C ARG A 30 -4.38 2.79 -18.20
N ILE A 31 -5.04 2.40 -17.10
CA ILE A 31 -5.14 1.02 -16.62
C ILE A 31 -6.59 0.70 -16.29
N THR A 32 -6.91 -0.59 -16.19
CA THR A 32 -8.23 -1.07 -15.78
C THR A 32 -8.35 -1.16 -14.25
N PRO A 33 -9.56 -1.16 -13.69
CA PRO A 33 -9.77 -1.42 -12.27
C PRO A 33 -9.18 -2.75 -11.79
N GLU A 34 -9.20 -3.79 -12.64
CA GLU A 34 -8.57 -5.09 -12.34
C GLU A 34 -7.05 -4.96 -12.13
N GLN A 35 -6.39 -4.12 -12.93
CA GLN A 35 -4.96 -3.85 -12.78
C GLN A 35 -4.65 -3.03 -11.52
N TYR A 36 -5.55 -2.13 -11.12
CA TYR A 36 -5.41 -1.42 -9.86
C TYR A 36 -5.46 -2.37 -8.67
N GLU A 37 -6.39 -3.32 -8.67
CA GLU A 37 -6.48 -4.36 -7.64
C GLU A 37 -5.22 -5.24 -7.61
N GLU A 38 -4.65 -5.57 -8.78
CA GLU A 38 -3.39 -6.33 -8.83
C GLU A 38 -2.17 -5.53 -8.33
N ILE A 39 -2.13 -4.21 -8.55
CA ILE A 39 -1.01 -3.36 -8.11
C ILE A 39 -1.12 -3.03 -6.62
N THR A 40 -2.31 -2.63 -6.17
CA THR A 40 -2.53 -2.08 -4.82
C THR A 40 -2.99 -3.14 -3.82
N GLY A 41 -3.57 -4.24 -4.29
CA GLY A 41 -4.22 -5.26 -3.47
C GLY A 41 -5.63 -4.88 -3.00
N GLU A 42 -6.16 -3.72 -3.43
CA GLU A 42 -7.47 -3.23 -3.02
C GLU A 42 -8.43 -3.11 -4.20
N PRO A 43 -9.73 -3.37 -4.00
CA PRO A 43 -10.73 -3.18 -5.05
C PRO A 43 -10.79 -1.70 -5.44
N TYR A 44 -10.80 -1.44 -6.75
CA TYR A 44 -10.98 -0.08 -7.26
C TYR A 44 -12.44 0.36 -7.08
N ASP A 45 -12.66 1.45 -6.34
CA ASP A 45 -13.99 2.00 -6.12
C ASP A 45 -14.06 3.48 -6.53
N PRO A 46 -14.76 3.81 -7.64
CA PRO A 46 -14.75 5.15 -8.23
C PRO A 46 -15.40 6.24 -7.33
N ASN A 47 -16.14 5.83 -6.30
CA ASN A 47 -16.81 6.77 -5.37
C ASN A 47 -16.04 6.93 -4.07
N THR A 48 -15.06 6.07 -3.79
CA THR A 48 -14.26 6.13 -2.57
C THR A 48 -12.77 6.19 -2.93
N PRO A 49 -12.19 7.40 -3.06
CA PRO A 49 -10.76 7.50 -3.27
C PRO A 49 -10.02 6.88 -2.07
N PRO A 50 -8.94 6.12 -2.29
CA PRO A 50 -8.17 5.54 -1.20
C PRO A 50 -7.63 6.68 -0.33
N SER A 51 -7.99 6.69 0.96
CA SER A 51 -7.58 7.73 1.89
C SER A 51 -6.05 7.79 1.99
N GLU A 52 -5.48 8.97 1.82
CA GLU A 52 -4.04 9.26 1.75
C GLU A 52 -3.29 9.11 3.08
N ASP A 53 -3.84 8.39 4.06
CA ASP A 53 -3.10 8.09 5.27
C ASP A 53 -2.11 6.97 4.97
N PRO A 54 -0.79 7.19 5.11
CA PRO A 54 0.18 6.11 5.16
C PRO A 54 -0.02 5.38 6.49
N SER A 55 -1.14 4.67 6.64
CA SER A 55 -1.31 3.68 7.70
C SER A 55 -0.52 2.44 7.31
N GLY A 56 0.79 2.62 7.26
CA GLY A 56 1.72 1.56 7.64
C GLY A 56 1.53 1.35 9.14
N GLU A 57 0.42 0.73 9.53
CA GLU A 57 0.45 -0.14 10.69
C GLU A 57 1.37 -1.31 10.32
N THR A 58 2.68 -1.10 10.46
CA THR A 58 3.53 -2.14 11.02
C THR A 58 3.06 -2.36 12.45
N SER A 59 1.91 -3.03 12.59
CA SER A 59 1.53 -3.75 13.79
C SER A 59 2.43 -4.99 13.88
N GLY A 60 3.72 -4.73 14.10
CA GLY A 60 4.71 -5.69 14.58
C GLY A 60 4.84 -5.49 16.07
N SER A 61 3.89 -6.08 16.80
CA SER A 61 3.97 -6.32 18.23
C SER A 61 5.31 -6.96 18.60
N THR A 62 6.18 -6.23 19.29
CA THR A 62 7.11 -6.83 20.26
C THR A 62 7.00 -6.02 21.54
N GLY A 63 6.03 -6.41 22.37
CA GLY A 63 6.10 -6.12 23.79
C GLY A 63 7.35 -6.81 24.33
N SER A 64 8.41 -6.05 24.56
CA SER A 64 9.46 -6.48 25.46
C SER A 64 8.88 -6.39 26.87
N ASN A 65 8.24 -7.47 27.31
CA ASN A 65 8.15 -7.76 28.73
C ASN A 65 9.57 -7.77 29.30
N GLU A 66 9.91 -6.72 30.05
CA GLU A 66 11.08 -6.71 30.90
C GLU A 66 10.80 -7.68 32.05
N GLU A 67 11.13 -8.95 31.83
CA GLU A 67 11.41 -9.89 32.91
C GLU A 67 12.64 -9.35 33.66
N VAL A 68 12.43 -8.45 34.63
CA VAL A 68 13.41 -8.27 35.69
C VAL A 68 13.12 -9.36 36.73
N SER A 69 13.68 -10.53 36.42
CA SER A 69 13.80 -11.65 37.34
C SER A 69 14.50 -11.14 38.59
N GLY A 70 13.84 -11.30 39.74
CA GLY A 70 14.45 -11.05 41.03
C GLY A 70 15.65 -11.96 41.23
N GLN A 71 16.72 -11.38 41.79
CA GLN A 71 17.94 -12.00 42.31
C GLN A 71 18.83 -10.79 42.70
N GLU A 72 19.39 -10.60 43.90
CA GLU A 72 19.65 -11.48 45.04
C GLU A 72 19.72 -10.66 46.34
N ALA A 73 19.75 -11.40 47.45
CA ALA A 73 19.66 -10.98 48.84
C ALA A 73 20.90 -10.24 49.39
#